data_AF-A0A0F7JYB5-F1
#
_entry.id   AF-A0A0F7JYB5-F1
#
_cell.length_a   1.000
_cell.length_b   1.000
_cell.length_c   1.000
_cell.angle_alpha   90.00
_cell.angle_beta   90.00
_cell.angle_gamma   90.00
#
_symmetry.space_group_name_H-M   'P 1'
#
loop_
_entity.id
_entity.type
_entity.pdbx_description
1 polymer ?
#
loop_
_entity_poly.entity_id
_entity_poly.type
_entity_poly.pdbx_seq_one_letter_code
_entity_poly.pdbx_strand_id
1 'polypeptide(L)'
;MSTNNKKTLGLFVIALVLGLVGTGLATLYLNSREAELRDLLTPKQQMVAVIVAKQDLVKGDILNGDTLAVREIPNKYLDNNAVTPDKFDDIENQVLIQNLDAGKPLLSSYIDREFPLDFSDTIPEKRRAMTIQVDEINSIAGLIRPGNRIDLFVNLPPGSDPSGQQVANEVIPVLENVEVLATGRDSARDYEEKVRLLRGGIGALPDQNFTTLTLNVTPTQGALITIAQDKGDILALLRNRKDNAGSGFTKVSVDSIKANAQALAAQAAARAAAARLAGNLVVGEDGVIRTRDGKALANQNLVIGEDGSIMTKDGTVLSGRGLSINDKGALVDANGNVIDPDSIRVTEDGSLITKDGVLLGGAKSRQAGKLSTLADGTVVSENGIALSGATLNEDGKLVLADGTVVDPNDVIIKADGTVMTKDGKLLNGVKAGQLAGNLRTDSDGNILTENGAVIKGARLNKDGKLVLADGTVVDPDDVVINADGTVTRKDGTLLAGLSAENSGLPGTPGGGVGPGYEVDYIVGGVSKDSVATVNKVPVLQ
;
A
#
# COMPACT_ATOMS: atom_id res chain seq x y z
N MET A 1 29.16 -99.92 -81.99
CA MET A 1 29.05 -99.19 -80.70
C MET A 1 27.66 -99.44 -80.13
N SER A 2 27.51 -100.41 -79.22
CA SER A 2 26.26 -100.60 -78.47
C SER A 2 26.49 -100.06 -77.06
N THR A 3 25.97 -98.88 -76.77
CA THR A 3 26.22 -98.15 -75.52
C THR A 3 25.36 -98.71 -74.38
N ASN A 4 25.98 -98.92 -73.22
CA ASN A 4 25.40 -99.48 -71.99
C ASN A 4 24.37 -98.54 -71.32
N ASN A 5 23.18 -98.37 -71.92
CA ASN A 5 22.13 -97.46 -71.43
C ASN A 5 21.62 -97.76 -70.01
N LYS A 6 21.72 -99.01 -69.51
CA LYS A 6 21.27 -99.37 -68.15
C LYS A 6 22.14 -98.75 -67.05
N LYS A 7 23.44 -98.59 -67.31
CA LYS A 7 24.37 -97.96 -66.34
C LYS A 7 24.16 -96.44 -66.29
N THR A 8 23.89 -95.82 -67.45
CA THR A 8 23.60 -94.39 -67.57
C THR A 8 22.26 -94.02 -66.90
N LEU A 9 21.23 -94.86 -67.05
CA LEU A 9 19.93 -94.66 -66.38
C LEU A 9 20.04 -94.79 -64.85
N GLY A 10 20.81 -95.78 -64.36
CA GLY A 10 21.07 -95.94 -62.93
C GLY A 10 21.79 -94.74 -62.31
N LEU A 11 22.79 -94.19 -63.01
CA LEU A 11 23.48 -92.97 -62.61
C LEU A 11 22.55 -91.75 -62.57
N PHE A 12 21.62 -91.63 -63.53
CA PHE A 12 20.66 -90.54 -63.58
C PHE A 12 19.68 -90.58 -62.39
N VAL A 13 19.15 -91.76 -62.05
CA VAL A 13 18.25 -91.92 -60.90
C VAL A 13 18.98 -91.60 -59.58
N ILE A 14 20.23 -92.07 -59.43
CA ILE A 14 21.04 -91.76 -58.24
C ILE A 14 21.30 -90.25 -58.12
N ALA A 15 21.66 -89.59 -59.23
CA ALA A 15 21.85 -88.14 -59.25
C ALA A 15 20.58 -87.38 -58.86
N LEU A 16 19.41 -87.86 -59.31
CA LEU A 16 18.12 -87.25 -59.01
C LEU A 16 17.72 -87.42 -57.54
N VAL A 17 17.96 -88.61 -56.96
CA VAL A 17 17.74 -88.88 -55.53
C VAL A 17 18.67 -88.03 -54.67
N LEU A 18 19.96 -87.95 -55.01
CA LEU A 18 20.93 -87.11 -54.29
C LEU A 18 20.59 -85.62 -54.41
N GLY A 19 20.09 -85.18 -55.57
CA GLY A 19 19.60 -83.82 -55.76
C GLY A 19 18.40 -83.50 -54.86
N LEU A 20 17.43 -84.41 -54.75
CA LEU A 20 16.26 -84.26 -53.88
C LEU A 20 16.65 -84.26 -52.39
N VAL A 21 17.55 -85.16 -51.98
CA VAL A 21 18.07 -85.20 -50.60
C VAL A 21 18.85 -83.93 -50.27
N GLY A 22 19.73 -83.49 -51.17
CA GLY A 22 20.48 -82.24 -51.00
C GLY A 22 19.56 -81.03 -50.90
N THR A 23 18.52 -80.97 -51.74
CA THR A 23 17.49 -79.92 -51.68
C THR A 23 16.75 -79.94 -50.34
N GLY A 24 16.31 -81.12 -49.87
CA GLY A 24 15.61 -81.27 -48.59
C GLY A 24 16.46 -80.88 -47.38
N LEU A 25 17.75 -81.26 -47.37
CA LEU A 25 18.68 -80.85 -46.33
C LEU A 25 18.96 -79.34 -46.36
N ALA A 26 19.07 -78.76 -47.55
CA ALA A 26 19.25 -77.31 -47.72
C ALA A 26 18.03 -76.52 -47.23
N THR A 27 16.79 -76.94 -47.55
CA THR A 27 15.58 -76.28 -47.03
C THR A 27 15.44 -76.43 -45.53
N LEU A 28 15.74 -77.60 -44.95
CA LEU A 28 15.74 -77.77 -43.50
C LEU A 28 16.76 -76.85 -42.82
N TYR A 29 17.99 -76.79 -43.32
CA TYR A 29 19.02 -75.92 -42.78
C TYR A 29 18.66 -74.43 -42.90
N LEU A 30 18.18 -74.00 -44.07
CA LEU A 30 17.77 -72.62 -44.31
C LEU A 30 16.59 -72.21 -43.42
N ASN A 31 15.58 -73.08 -43.27
CA ASN A 31 14.42 -72.80 -42.41
C ASN A 31 14.81 -72.70 -40.92
N SER A 32 15.68 -73.60 -40.44
CA SER A 32 16.17 -73.54 -39.06
C SER A 32 17.02 -72.28 -38.82
N ARG A 33 17.89 -71.93 -39.77
CA ARG A 33 18.72 -70.72 -39.70
C ARG A 33 17.89 -69.45 -39.76
N GLU A 34 16.84 -69.44 -40.60
CA GLU A 34 15.92 -68.31 -40.70
C GLU A 34 15.10 -68.14 -39.42
N ALA A 35 14.65 -69.23 -38.79
CA ALA A 35 13.97 -69.18 -37.50
C ALA A 35 14.87 -68.62 -36.39
N GLU A 36 16.13 -69.07 -36.31
CA GLU A 36 17.12 -68.55 -35.35
C GLU A 36 17.41 -67.05 -35.59
N LEU A 37 17.59 -66.65 -36.85
CA LEU A 37 17.82 -65.24 -37.20
C LEU A 37 16.59 -64.37 -36.92
N ARG A 38 15.37 -64.87 -37.16
CA ARG A 38 14.14 -64.16 -36.82
C ARG A 38 14.00 -63.96 -35.31
N ASP A 39 14.34 -64.94 -34.48
CA ASP A 39 14.34 -64.80 -33.02
C ASP A 39 15.37 -63.77 -32.53
N LEU A 40 16.54 -63.71 -33.16
CA LEU A 40 17.58 -62.72 -32.84
C LEU A 40 17.22 -61.29 -33.30
N LEU A 41 16.48 -61.16 -34.41
CA LEU A 41 16.07 -59.88 -35.00
C LEU A 41 14.75 -59.36 -34.45
N THR A 42 14.01 -60.16 -33.69
CA THR A 42 12.80 -59.74 -32.97
C THR A 42 13.17 -59.52 -31.51
N PRO A 43 13.79 -58.38 -31.13
CA PRO A 43 14.08 -58.13 -29.73
C PRO A 43 12.76 -58.17 -28.97
N LYS A 44 12.68 -59.01 -27.93
CA LYS A 44 11.60 -58.98 -26.95
C LYS A 44 11.65 -57.63 -26.24
N GLN A 45 11.13 -56.60 -26.89
CA GLN A 45 11.10 -55.26 -26.32
C GLN A 45 10.11 -55.32 -25.17
N GLN A 46 10.57 -54.93 -23.99
CA GLN A 46 9.70 -54.80 -22.83
C GLN A 46 8.65 -53.74 -23.16
N MET A 47 7.42 -54.18 -23.36
CA MET A 47 6.27 -53.31 -23.52
C MET A 47 5.88 -52.77 -22.16
N VAL A 48 5.55 -51.49 -22.10
CA VAL A 48 5.07 -50.83 -20.89
C VAL A 48 3.71 -50.24 -21.22
N ALA A 49 2.72 -50.52 -20.37
CA ALA A 49 1.41 -49.90 -20.46
C ALA A 49 1.50 -48.46 -19.96
N VAL A 50 1.00 -47.51 -20.76
CA VAL A 50 0.98 -46.10 -20.43
C VAL A 50 -0.36 -45.46 -20.76
N ILE A 51 -0.64 -44.36 -20.09
CA ILE A 51 -1.81 -43.52 -20.34
C ILE A 51 -1.53 -42.65 -21.55
N VAL A 52 -2.46 -42.64 -22.51
CA VAL A 52 -2.42 -41.84 -23.72
C VAL A 52 -3.72 -41.03 -23.87
N ALA A 53 -3.67 -39.94 -24.63
CA ALA A 53 -4.87 -39.21 -24.99
C ALA A 53 -5.76 -40.05 -25.93
N LYS A 54 -7.06 -40.13 -25.66
CA LYS A 54 -8.03 -40.84 -26.51
C LYS A 54 -8.43 -40.02 -27.74
N GLN A 55 -8.39 -38.70 -27.60
CA GLN A 55 -8.68 -37.69 -28.62
C GLN A 55 -7.68 -36.53 -28.46
N ASP A 56 -7.70 -35.55 -29.37
CA ASP A 56 -6.89 -34.34 -29.20
C ASP A 56 -7.39 -33.57 -27.97
N LEU A 57 -6.49 -33.29 -27.04
CA LEU A 57 -6.75 -32.53 -25.83
C LEU A 57 -6.02 -31.20 -25.88
N VAL A 58 -6.69 -30.14 -25.46
CA VAL A 58 -6.11 -28.80 -25.35
C VAL A 58 -5.81 -28.46 -23.89
N LYS A 59 -4.89 -27.52 -23.69
CA LYS A 59 -4.62 -26.96 -22.37
C LYS A 59 -5.94 -26.54 -21.69
N GLY A 60 -6.17 -27.07 -20.49
CA GLY A 60 -7.37 -26.84 -19.71
C GLY A 60 -8.36 -28.00 -19.70
N ASP A 61 -8.17 -29.01 -20.54
CA ASP A 61 -9.03 -30.20 -20.57
C ASP A 61 -8.84 -31.04 -19.30
N ILE A 62 -9.95 -31.65 -18.86
CA ILE A 62 -9.99 -32.50 -17.67
C ILE A 62 -9.57 -33.93 -18.05
N LEU A 63 -8.70 -34.50 -17.22
CA LEU A 63 -8.18 -35.85 -17.37
C LEU A 63 -9.10 -36.85 -16.66
N ASN A 64 -9.73 -37.75 -17.40
CA ASN A 64 -10.59 -38.79 -16.85
C ASN A 64 -10.70 -40.00 -17.81
N GLY A 65 -11.50 -41.00 -17.45
CA GLY A 65 -11.69 -42.21 -18.26
C GLY A 65 -12.34 -41.97 -19.64
N ASP A 66 -13.00 -40.83 -19.84
CA ASP A 66 -13.58 -40.48 -21.13
C ASP A 66 -12.56 -39.86 -22.09
N THR A 67 -11.57 -39.13 -21.56
CA THR A 67 -10.52 -38.42 -22.33
C THR A 67 -9.22 -39.21 -22.49
N LEU A 68 -9.00 -40.20 -21.64
CA LEU A 68 -7.77 -41.01 -21.60
C LEU A 68 -8.00 -42.46 -22.01
N ALA A 69 -6.92 -43.12 -22.42
CA ALA A 69 -6.89 -44.54 -22.74
C ALA A 69 -5.55 -45.17 -22.34
N VAL A 70 -5.49 -46.49 -22.23
CA VAL A 70 -4.24 -47.23 -22.00
C VAL A 70 -3.71 -47.78 -23.32
N ARG A 71 -2.40 -47.65 -23.54
CA ARG A 71 -1.70 -48.20 -24.70
C ARG A 71 -0.37 -48.82 -24.30
N GLU A 72 -0.02 -49.94 -24.92
CA GLU A 72 1.29 -50.55 -24.75
C GLU A 72 2.30 -49.95 -25.73
N ILE A 73 3.41 -49.44 -25.21
CA ILE A 73 4.50 -48.85 -26.00
C ILE A 73 5.82 -49.53 -25.59
N PRO A 74 6.73 -49.83 -26.53
CA PRO A 74 8.02 -50.38 -26.16
C PRO A 74 8.81 -49.37 -25.31
N ASN A 75 9.35 -49.82 -24.17
CA ASN A 75 10.02 -48.98 -23.18
C ASN A 75 11.11 -48.07 -23.77
N LYS A 76 11.78 -48.52 -24.84
CA LYS A 76 12.84 -47.77 -25.53
C LYS A 76 12.36 -46.46 -26.17
N TYR A 77 11.09 -46.37 -26.54
CA TYR A 77 10.50 -45.19 -27.19
C TYR A 77 9.69 -44.32 -26.23
N LEU A 78 9.62 -44.73 -24.96
CA LEU A 78 8.81 -44.07 -23.96
C LEU A 78 9.65 -43.06 -23.18
N ASP A 79 9.08 -41.89 -22.91
CA ASP A 79 9.68 -40.92 -22.00
C ASP A 79 9.60 -41.45 -20.55
N ASN A 80 10.65 -41.23 -19.76
CA ASN A 80 10.70 -41.66 -18.36
C ASN A 80 9.59 -41.05 -17.50
N ASN A 81 9.01 -39.92 -17.90
CA ASN A 81 7.94 -39.22 -17.18
C ASN A 81 6.53 -39.61 -17.64
N ALA A 82 6.39 -40.60 -18.54
CA ALA A 82 5.09 -41.09 -18.97
C ALA A 82 4.28 -41.65 -17.79
N VAL A 83 3.01 -41.27 -17.72
CA VAL A 83 2.11 -41.73 -16.67
C VAL A 83 1.66 -43.16 -16.96
N THR A 84 1.84 -44.03 -15.98
CA THR A 84 1.45 -45.44 -16.05
C THR A 84 0.03 -45.64 -15.46
N PRO A 85 -0.71 -46.69 -15.86
CA PRO A 85 -2.10 -46.89 -15.43
C PRO A 85 -2.30 -47.00 -13.91
N ASP A 86 -1.30 -47.46 -13.16
CA ASP A 86 -1.31 -47.54 -11.70
C ASP A 86 -1.38 -46.16 -11.02
N LYS A 87 -1.04 -45.09 -11.75
CA LYS A 87 -1.10 -43.70 -11.28
C LYS A 87 -2.33 -42.94 -11.79
N PHE A 88 -3.30 -43.65 -12.39
CA PHE A 88 -4.49 -43.01 -12.93
C PHE A 88 -5.28 -42.27 -11.84
N ASP A 89 -5.45 -42.88 -10.67
CA ASP A 89 -6.20 -42.29 -9.55
C ASP A 89 -5.55 -40.97 -9.05
N ASP A 90 -4.23 -40.81 -9.17
CA ASP A 90 -3.52 -39.58 -8.80
C ASP A 90 -3.75 -38.42 -9.76
N ILE A 91 -4.19 -38.72 -10.99
CA ILE A 91 -4.35 -37.74 -12.08
C ILE A 91 -5.80 -37.58 -12.51
N GLU A 92 -6.70 -38.41 -11.99
CA GLU A 92 -8.11 -38.32 -12.29
C GLU A 92 -8.66 -36.96 -11.83
N ASN A 93 -9.42 -36.32 -12.71
CA ASN A 93 -9.96 -34.96 -12.57
C ASN A 93 -8.91 -33.85 -12.57
N GLN A 94 -7.63 -34.12 -12.80
CA GLN A 94 -6.61 -33.07 -12.96
C GLN A 94 -6.74 -32.36 -14.31
N VAL A 95 -6.11 -31.19 -14.40
CA VAL A 95 -6.15 -30.34 -15.60
C VAL A 95 -4.85 -30.47 -16.41
N LEU A 96 -5.01 -30.61 -17.72
CA LEU A 96 -3.91 -30.63 -18.67
C LEU A 96 -3.33 -29.21 -18.87
N ILE A 97 -2.03 -28.99 -18.67
CA ILE A 97 -1.41 -27.66 -18.80
C ILE A 97 -0.76 -27.38 -20.17
N GLN A 98 -0.74 -28.37 -21.08
CA GLN A 98 -0.21 -28.26 -22.44
C GLN A 98 -1.07 -29.08 -23.41
N ASN A 99 -1.18 -28.67 -24.67
CA ASN A 99 -1.94 -29.46 -25.66
C ASN A 99 -1.31 -30.85 -25.84
N LEU A 100 -2.16 -31.87 -25.97
CA LEU A 100 -1.77 -33.28 -26.11
C LEU A 100 -2.58 -33.93 -27.23
N ASP A 101 -1.92 -34.24 -28.34
CA ASP A 101 -2.57 -34.87 -29.49
C ASP A 101 -3.00 -36.33 -29.19
N ALA A 102 -4.03 -36.79 -29.90
CA ALA A 102 -4.58 -38.12 -29.77
C ALA A 102 -3.50 -39.22 -29.92
N GLY A 103 -3.51 -40.16 -29.00
CA GLY A 103 -2.60 -41.31 -28.98
C GLY A 103 -1.20 -41.03 -28.47
N LYS A 104 -0.86 -39.78 -28.11
CA LYS A 104 0.41 -39.46 -27.46
C LYS A 104 0.39 -39.84 -25.98
N PRO A 105 1.52 -40.31 -25.40
CA PRO A 105 1.65 -40.55 -23.97
C PRO A 105 1.45 -39.27 -23.15
N LEU A 106 0.65 -39.36 -22.10
CA LEU A 106 0.53 -38.32 -21.10
C LEU A 106 1.79 -38.30 -20.24
N LEU A 107 2.44 -37.15 -20.14
CA LEU A 107 3.62 -36.96 -19.28
C LEU A 107 3.21 -36.33 -17.96
N SER A 108 3.90 -36.69 -16.88
CA SER A 108 3.69 -36.09 -15.55
C SER A 108 3.89 -34.57 -15.56
N SER A 109 4.74 -34.05 -16.45
CA SER A 109 4.99 -32.61 -16.63
C SER A 109 3.87 -31.87 -17.38
N TYR A 110 2.88 -32.58 -17.92
CA TYR A 110 1.71 -31.98 -18.58
C TYR A 110 0.53 -31.82 -17.62
N ILE A 111 0.74 -32.18 -16.35
CA ILE A 111 -0.26 -32.14 -15.29
C ILE A 111 0.26 -31.19 -14.23
N ASP A 112 -0.55 -30.19 -13.90
CA ASP A 112 -0.30 -29.34 -12.75
C ASP A 112 -1.29 -29.72 -11.65
N ARG A 113 -0.76 -30.34 -10.58
CA ARG A 113 -1.56 -30.87 -9.47
C ARG A 113 -2.03 -29.78 -8.51
N GLU A 114 -1.45 -28.59 -8.61
CA GLU A 114 -1.82 -27.42 -7.81
C GLU A 114 -2.76 -26.49 -8.59
N PHE A 115 -3.11 -26.86 -9.84
CA PHE A 115 -3.99 -26.05 -10.65
C PHE A 115 -5.43 -26.14 -10.11
N PRO A 116 -6.06 -24.99 -9.79
CA PRO A 116 -7.43 -24.97 -9.28
C PRO A 116 -8.39 -25.55 -10.33
N LEU A 117 -9.23 -26.50 -9.92
CA LEU A 117 -10.16 -27.22 -10.80
C LEU A 117 -11.32 -26.30 -11.21
N ASP A 118 -11.80 -25.49 -10.27
CA ASP A 118 -12.81 -24.46 -10.47
C ASP A 118 -12.29 -23.09 -10.00
N PHE A 119 -12.86 -22.01 -10.54
CA PHE A 119 -12.59 -20.65 -10.06
C PHE A 119 -12.92 -20.50 -8.57
N SER A 120 -13.92 -21.23 -8.07
CA SER A 120 -14.22 -21.25 -6.63
C SER A 120 -13.03 -21.67 -5.77
N ASP A 121 -12.17 -22.55 -6.29
CA ASP A 121 -11.00 -23.07 -5.56
C ASP A 121 -9.92 -21.99 -5.40
N THR A 122 -9.96 -20.94 -6.22
CA THR A 122 -9.06 -19.77 -6.11
C THR A 122 -9.51 -18.78 -5.04
N ILE A 123 -10.75 -18.88 -4.58
CA ILE A 123 -11.32 -17.94 -3.61
C ILE A 123 -11.00 -18.47 -2.20
N PRO A 124 -10.29 -17.70 -1.37
CA PRO A 124 -10.01 -18.14 0.00
C PRO A 124 -11.28 -18.45 0.78
N GLU A 125 -11.22 -19.43 1.68
CA GLU A 125 -12.33 -19.75 2.56
C GLU A 125 -12.86 -18.50 3.28
N LYS A 126 -14.18 -18.44 3.47
CA LYS A 126 -14.92 -17.30 4.07
C LYS A 126 -14.90 -16.02 3.23
N ARG A 127 -14.32 -16.03 2.03
CA ARG A 127 -14.43 -14.93 1.06
C ARG A 127 -15.34 -15.32 -0.11
N ARG A 128 -15.74 -14.32 -0.89
CA ARG A 128 -16.63 -14.45 -2.04
C ARG A 128 -16.12 -13.58 -3.18
N ALA A 129 -16.28 -14.07 -4.40
CA ALA A 129 -16.13 -13.27 -5.59
C ALA A 129 -17.42 -12.48 -5.82
N MET A 130 -17.33 -11.16 -5.83
CA MET A 130 -18.46 -10.27 -6.14
C MET A 130 -18.14 -9.46 -7.39
N THR A 131 -18.98 -9.59 -8.42
CA THR A 131 -18.84 -8.78 -9.63
C THR A 131 -19.65 -7.51 -9.50
N ILE A 132 -19.01 -6.37 -9.74
CA ILE A 132 -19.63 -5.06 -9.73
C ILE A 132 -19.49 -4.39 -11.09
N GLN A 133 -20.48 -3.59 -11.46
CA GLN A 133 -20.34 -2.65 -12.56
C GLN A 133 -19.60 -1.41 -12.07
N VAL A 134 -18.69 -0.93 -12.90
CA VAL A 134 -17.91 0.28 -12.67
C VAL A 134 -17.98 1.16 -13.90
N ASP A 135 -18.00 2.46 -13.67
CA ASP A 135 -18.12 3.41 -14.77
C ASP A 135 -16.81 3.48 -15.56
N GLU A 136 -16.90 3.56 -16.89
CA GLU A 136 -15.77 3.49 -17.82
C GLU A 136 -14.82 4.69 -17.66
N ILE A 137 -15.36 5.84 -17.27
CA ILE A 137 -14.61 7.06 -16.97
C ILE A 137 -13.83 6.93 -15.65
N ASN A 138 -14.37 6.16 -14.70
CA ASN A 138 -13.83 6.00 -13.35
C ASN A 138 -12.93 4.75 -13.22
N SER A 139 -12.96 3.86 -14.20
CA SER A 139 -12.09 2.70 -14.30
C SER A 139 -10.86 3.08 -15.10
N ILE A 140 -9.71 3.15 -14.44
CA ILE A 140 -8.43 3.56 -15.01
C ILE A 140 -8.14 2.76 -16.29
N ALA A 141 -8.45 3.35 -17.45
CA ALA A 141 -8.29 2.90 -18.85
C ALA A 141 -7.69 1.50 -19.10
N GLY A 142 -8.32 0.43 -18.59
CA GLY A 142 -7.82 -0.94 -18.73
C GLY A 142 -6.47 -1.26 -18.04
N LEU A 143 -6.00 -0.40 -17.12
CA LEU A 143 -4.75 -0.61 -16.38
C LEU A 143 -4.91 -1.55 -15.18
N ILE A 144 -6.13 -1.69 -14.65
CA ILE A 144 -6.43 -2.62 -13.55
C ILE A 144 -6.29 -4.06 -14.07
N ARG A 145 -5.52 -4.88 -13.36
CA ARG A 145 -5.33 -6.31 -13.67
C ARG A 145 -5.73 -7.19 -12.49
N PRO A 146 -6.08 -8.46 -12.74
CA PRO A 146 -6.20 -9.47 -11.68
C PRO A 146 -4.97 -9.46 -10.75
N GLY A 147 -5.21 -9.55 -9.45
CA GLY A 147 -4.20 -9.43 -8.38
C GLY A 147 -3.80 -8.00 -8.00
N ASN A 148 -4.35 -6.97 -8.67
CA ASN A 148 -4.23 -5.58 -8.20
C ASN A 148 -5.16 -5.33 -7.02
N ARG A 149 -4.85 -4.29 -6.25
CA ARG A 149 -5.67 -3.83 -5.13
C ARG A 149 -6.27 -2.48 -5.46
N ILE A 150 -7.50 -2.26 -5.04
CA ILE A 150 -8.25 -1.03 -5.30
C ILE A 150 -8.92 -0.52 -4.02
N ASP A 151 -9.20 0.77 -4.00
CA ASP A 151 -10.07 1.41 -3.03
C ASP A 151 -11.39 1.78 -3.72
N LEU A 152 -12.50 1.51 -3.05
CA LEU A 152 -13.86 1.76 -3.53
C LEU A 152 -14.48 2.91 -2.75
N PHE A 153 -14.96 3.90 -3.47
CA PHE A 153 -15.73 5.01 -2.95
C PHE A 153 -17.12 5.03 -3.61
N VAL A 154 -18.07 5.68 -2.96
CA VAL A 154 -19.40 5.92 -3.53
C VAL A 154 -19.61 7.42 -3.64
N ASN A 155 -20.02 7.86 -4.83
CA ASN A 155 -20.52 9.21 -5.06
C ASN A 155 -22.04 9.21 -4.84
N LEU A 156 -22.48 9.75 -3.71
CA LEU A 156 -23.89 9.85 -3.38
C LEU A 156 -24.49 11.11 -4.03
N PRO A 157 -25.61 10.98 -4.77
CA PRO A 157 -26.33 12.11 -5.32
C PRO A 157 -26.91 12.97 -4.18
N PRO A 158 -27.26 14.23 -4.48
CA PRO A 158 -27.82 15.10 -3.46
C PRO A 158 -29.19 14.57 -3.07
N GLY A 159 -29.49 14.61 -1.77
CA GLY A 159 -30.68 13.98 -1.21
C GLY A 159 -31.19 14.72 0.00
N SER A 160 -32.04 14.05 0.76
CA SER A 160 -32.51 14.51 2.06
C SER A 160 -32.27 13.42 3.08
N ASP A 161 -31.67 13.79 4.21
CA ASP A 161 -31.47 12.88 5.32
C ASP A 161 -32.83 12.48 5.95
N PRO A 162 -32.86 11.52 6.90
CA PRO A 162 -34.08 11.15 7.61
C PRO A 162 -34.74 12.30 8.41
N SER A 163 -34.02 13.40 8.64
CA SER A 163 -34.52 14.61 9.30
C SER A 163 -35.08 15.65 8.32
N GLY A 164 -35.04 15.37 7.00
CA GLY A 164 -35.52 16.24 5.94
C GLY A 164 -34.52 17.32 5.53
N GLN A 165 -33.30 17.30 6.07
CA GLN A 165 -32.25 18.24 5.74
C GLN A 165 -31.61 17.85 4.40
N GLN A 166 -31.49 18.81 3.48
CA GLN A 166 -30.83 18.56 2.20
C GLN A 166 -29.35 18.25 2.41
N VAL A 167 -28.90 17.15 1.80
CA VAL A 167 -27.52 16.69 1.78
C VAL A 167 -26.98 16.92 0.37
N ALA A 168 -25.85 17.61 0.27
CA ALA A 168 -25.18 17.83 -1.01
C ALA A 168 -24.53 16.54 -1.53
N ASN A 169 -24.03 16.56 -2.76
CA ASN A 169 -23.21 15.44 -3.27
C ASN A 169 -22.01 15.20 -2.36
N GLU A 170 -21.79 13.93 -2.05
CA GLU A 170 -20.77 13.49 -1.11
C GLU A 170 -20.10 12.23 -1.60
N VAL A 171 -18.78 12.18 -1.49
CA VAL A 171 -17.98 10.99 -1.76
C VAL A 171 -17.56 10.37 -0.43
N ILE A 172 -17.89 9.08 -0.25
CA ILE A 172 -17.63 8.34 0.99
C ILE A 172 -16.81 7.08 0.66
N PRO A 173 -15.75 6.76 1.43
CA PRO A 173 -15.05 5.48 1.31
C PRO A 173 -15.97 4.31 1.68
N VAL A 174 -16.05 3.31 0.82
CA VAL A 174 -16.85 2.10 1.02
C VAL A 174 -15.96 0.96 1.50
N LEU A 175 -14.88 0.67 0.75
CA LEU A 175 -13.90 -0.35 1.09
C LEU A 175 -12.51 0.07 0.63
N GLU A 176 -11.50 -0.39 1.33
CA GLU A 176 -10.10 -0.13 1.00
C GLU A 176 -9.35 -1.45 0.84
N ASN A 177 -8.27 -1.43 0.06
CA ASN A 177 -7.32 -2.52 -0.12
C ASN A 177 -7.96 -3.83 -0.63
N VAL A 178 -8.99 -3.70 -1.48
CA VAL A 178 -9.76 -4.82 -2.03
C VAL A 178 -9.03 -5.42 -3.21
N GLU A 179 -8.86 -6.74 -3.22
CA GLU A 179 -8.21 -7.46 -4.31
C GLU A 179 -9.17 -7.70 -5.48
N VAL A 180 -8.68 -7.42 -6.69
CA VAL A 180 -9.38 -7.70 -7.95
C VAL A 180 -9.03 -9.12 -8.40
N LEU A 181 -10.05 -9.97 -8.54
CA LEU A 181 -9.94 -11.33 -9.03
C LEU A 181 -10.02 -11.41 -10.56
N ALA A 182 -10.90 -10.61 -11.17
CA ALA A 182 -11.07 -10.58 -12.62
C ALA A 182 -11.54 -9.20 -13.09
N THR A 183 -11.26 -8.89 -14.35
CA THR A 183 -11.82 -7.74 -15.08
C THR A 183 -12.56 -8.28 -16.31
N GLY A 184 -13.64 -7.61 -16.72
CA GLY A 184 -14.43 -8.11 -17.85
C GLY A 184 -15.37 -7.06 -18.44
N ARG A 185 -15.99 -7.41 -19.57
CA ARG A 185 -17.07 -6.65 -20.19
C ARG A 185 -18.37 -7.41 -20.01
N ASP A 186 -19.46 -6.68 -19.80
CA ASP A 186 -20.79 -7.29 -19.74
C ASP A 186 -21.23 -7.71 -21.16
N SER A 187 -20.71 -8.84 -21.64
CA SER A 187 -21.09 -9.45 -22.92
C SER A 187 -21.17 -10.97 -22.78
N ALA A 188 -22.16 -11.60 -23.41
CA ALA A 188 -22.40 -13.06 -23.30
C ALA A 188 -21.26 -13.95 -23.84
N ARG A 189 -20.19 -13.38 -24.40
CA ARG A 189 -18.98 -14.08 -24.89
C ARG A 189 -17.83 -14.14 -23.85
N ASP A 190 -18.05 -13.56 -22.68
CA ASP A 190 -17.00 -13.28 -21.69
C ASP A 190 -16.61 -14.49 -20.82
N TYR A 191 -17.43 -15.54 -20.74
CA TYR A 191 -17.09 -16.75 -19.95
C TYR A 191 -15.92 -17.54 -20.57
N GLU A 192 -15.95 -17.80 -21.88
CA GLU A 192 -14.84 -18.47 -22.58
C GLU A 192 -13.55 -17.64 -22.55
N GLU A 193 -13.66 -16.31 -22.66
CA GLU A 193 -12.51 -15.41 -22.66
C GLU A 193 -11.89 -15.27 -21.26
N LYS A 194 -12.72 -15.16 -20.19
CA LYS A 194 -12.27 -15.17 -18.79
C LYS A 194 -11.58 -16.48 -18.42
N VAL A 195 -12.15 -17.63 -18.80
CA VAL A 195 -11.52 -18.95 -18.58
C VAL A 195 -10.21 -19.06 -19.36
N ARG A 196 -10.15 -18.55 -20.59
CA ARG A 196 -8.95 -18.56 -21.44
C ARG A 196 -7.83 -17.64 -20.95
N LEU A 197 -8.15 -16.44 -20.43
CA LEU A 197 -7.18 -15.50 -19.87
C LEU A 197 -6.62 -16.00 -18.53
N LEU A 198 -7.47 -16.57 -17.67
CA LEU A 198 -7.04 -17.20 -16.41
C LEU A 198 -6.19 -18.46 -16.63
N ARG A 199 -6.39 -19.17 -17.76
CA ARG A 199 -5.58 -20.34 -18.19
C ARG A 199 -4.34 -19.95 -19.01
N GLY A 200 -3.92 -18.69 -18.99
CA GLY A 200 -2.67 -18.24 -19.62
C GLY A 200 -2.69 -18.11 -21.14
N GLY A 201 -3.87 -17.85 -21.73
CA GLY A 201 -3.98 -17.50 -23.15
C GLY A 201 -3.31 -16.15 -23.45
N ILE A 202 -2.34 -16.15 -24.34
CA ILE A 202 -1.68 -14.92 -24.83
C ILE A 202 -2.61 -14.27 -25.87
N GLY A 203 -3.22 -13.14 -25.49
CA GLY A 203 -4.10 -12.39 -26.37
C GLY A 203 -4.86 -11.27 -25.66
N ALA A 204 -4.18 -10.47 -24.85
CA ALA A 204 -4.76 -9.20 -24.40
C ALA A 204 -4.80 -8.25 -25.61
N LEU A 205 -5.97 -8.08 -26.22
CA LEU A 205 -6.19 -7.03 -27.22
C LEU A 205 -6.05 -5.65 -26.53
N PRO A 206 -5.50 -4.62 -27.21
CA PRO A 206 -5.09 -3.36 -26.56
C PRO A 206 -6.22 -2.41 -26.18
N ASP A 207 -7.46 -2.64 -26.64
CA ASP A 207 -8.62 -1.77 -26.37
C ASP A 207 -9.60 -2.45 -25.43
N GLN A 208 -9.24 -2.57 -24.15
CA GLN A 208 -10.09 -3.22 -23.15
C GLN A 208 -10.52 -2.23 -22.07
N ASN A 209 -11.41 -1.32 -22.45
CA ASN A 209 -12.29 -0.66 -21.48
C ASN A 209 -13.20 -1.74 -20.88
N PHE A 210 -12.97 -2.07 -19.61
CA PHE A 210 -13.78 -3.04 -18.87
C PHE A 210 -14.88 -2.31 -18.12
N THR A 211 -16.09 -2.88 -18.12
CA THR A 211 -17.26 -2.33 -17.41
C THR A 211 -17.56 -3.07 -16.11
N THR A 212 -16.84 -4.17 -15.84
CA THR A 212 -17.05 -4.99 -14.65
C THR A 212 -15.74 -5.37 -13.97
N LEU A 213 -15.77 -5.37 -12.63
CA LEU A 213 -14.69 -5.86 -11.77
C LEU A 213 -15.23 -6.98 -10.88
N THR A 214 -14.53 -8.11 -10.81
CA THR A 214 -14.80 -9.17 -9.85
C THR A 214 -13.83 -9.04 -8.68
N LEU A 215 -14.35 -8.92 -7.47
CA LEU A 215 -13.61 -8.56 -6.26
C LEU A 215 -13.60 -9.68 -5.23
N ASN A 216 -12.51 -9.80 -4.48
CA ASN A 216 -12.36 -10.70 -3.35
C ASN A 216 -12.87 -10.04 -2.06
N VAL A 217 -14.09 -10.36 -1.64
CA VAL A 217 -14.76 -9.68 -0.53
C VAL A 217 -15.24 -10.64 0.56
N THR A 218 -15.38 -10.16 1.80
CA THR A 218 -16.15 -10.89 2.81
C THR A 218 -17.66 -10.72 2.56
N PRO A 219 -18.52 -11.58 3.11
CA PRO A 219 -19.98 -11.41 2.98
C PRO A 219 -20.47 -10.03 3.44
N THR A 220 -19.92 -9.50 4.55
CA THR A 220 -20.27 -8.15 5.05
C THR A 220 -19.81 -7.05 4.11
N GLN A 221 -18.60 -7.17 3.55
CA GLN A 221 -18.08 -6.23 2.55
C GLN A 221 -18.94 -6.24 1.29
N GLY A 222 -19.37 -7.42 0.83
CA GLY A 222 -20.30 -7.54 -0.29
C GLY A 222 -21.63 -6.82 -0.04
N ALA A 223 -22.20 -6.97 1.16
CA ALA A 223 -23.43 -6.27 1.53
C ALA A 223 -23.26 -4.74 1.53
N LEU A 224 -22.11 -4.23 2.00
CA LEU A 224 -21.80 -2.79 1.96
C LEU A 224 -21.70 -2.28 0.52
N ILE A 225 -21.02 -3.02 -0.36
CA ILE A 225 -20.92 -2.65 -1.78
C ILE A 225 -22.31 -2.63 -2.44
N THR A 226 -23.17 -3.62 -2.16
CA THR A 226 -24.54 -3.65 -2.70
C THR A 226 -25.34 -2.41 -2.30
N ILE A 227 -25.24 -2.01 -1.02
CA ILE A 227 -25.92 -0.79 -0.54
C ILE A 227 -25.34 0.45 -1.24
N ALA A 228 -24.02 0.52 -1.39
CA ALA A 228 -23.37 1.63 -2.07
C ALA A 228 -23.82 1.73 -3.55
N GLN A 229 -23.89 0.60 -4.27
CA GLN A 229 -24.38 0.54 -5.65
C GLN A 229 -25.85 0.95 -5.81
N ASP A 230 -26.70 0.64 -4.82
CA ASP A 230 -28.10 1.07 -4.82
C ASP A 230 -28.26 2.58 -4.59
N LYS A 231 -27.31 3.19 -3.88
CA LYS A 231 -27.42 4.59 -3.42
C LYS A 231 -26.64 5.59 -4.26
N GLY A 232 -25.64 5.17 -5.02
CA GLY A 232 -24.83 6.07 -5.82
C GLY A 232 -23.86 5.36 -6.74
N ASP A 233 -23.01 6.15 -7.40
CA ASP A 233 -22.07 5.65 -8.38
C ASP A 233 -20.78 5.17 -7.69
N ILE A 234 -20.34 3.96 -8.01
CA ILE A 234 -19.09 3.41 -7.46
C ILE A 234 -17.89 3.95 -8.24
N LEU A 235 -16.93 4.46 -7.48
CA LEU A 235 -15.63 4.93 -7.95
C LEU A 235 -14.56 3.94 -7.49
N ALA A 236 -13.77 3.42 -8.42
CA ALA A 236 -12.69 2.48 -8.14
C ALA A 236 -11.33 3.15 -8.40
N LEU A 237 -10.49 3.27 -7.37
CA LEU A 237 -9.16 3.85 -7.47
C LEU A 237 -8.12 2.74 -7.33
N LEU A 238 -7.14 2.69 -8.23
CA LEU A 238 -6.04 1.73 -8.14
C LEU A 238 -5.10 2.10 -7.01
N ARG A 239 -4.93 1.15 -6.08
CA ARG A 239 -4.06 1.30 -4.93
C ARG A 239 -2.63 0.88 -5.28
N ASN A 240 -1.66 1.64 -4.79
CA ASN A 240 -0.26 1.23 -4.90
C ASN A 240 -0.02 -0.04 -4.06
N ARG A 241 0.72 -1.01 -4.62
CA ARG A 241 1.00 -2.29 -3.96
C ARG A 241 1.70 -2.16 -2.59
N LYS A 242 2.48 -1.09 -2.38
CA LYS A 242 3.21 -0.85 -1.11
C LYS A 242 2.50 0.11 -0.17
N ASP A 243 1.35 0.64 -0.58
CA ASP A 243 0.61 1.61 0.22
C ASP A 243 -0.28 0.88 1.23
N ASN A 244 -0.07 1.21 2.50
CA ASN A 244 -0.82 0.69 3.64
C ASN A 244 -1.64 1.78 4.34
N ALA A 245 -1.66 3.01 3.82
CA ALA A 245 -2.43 4.12 4.38
C ALA A 245 -3.93 4.01 4.05
N GLY A 246 -4.80 4.37 4.98
CA GLY A 246 -6.22 4.54 4.66
C GLY A 246 -6.45 5.73 3.74
N SER A 247 -7.68 5.89 3.25
CA SER A 247 -8.08 7.02 2.37
C SER A 247 -7.82 8.40 2.97
N GLY A 248 -7.74 8.52 4.30
CA GLY A 248 -7.43 9.77 4.98
C GLY A 248 -8.61 10.74 5.10
N PHE A 249 -9.82 10.30 4.75
CA PHE A 249 -11.04 11.08 4.94
C PHE A 249 -12.22 10.14 5.20
N THR A 250 -13.23 10.65 5.89
CA THR A 250 -14.50 9.92 6.07
C THR A 250 -15.55 10.34 5.06
N LYS A 251 -15.43 11.57 4.53
CA LYS A 251 -16.36 12.17 3.58
C LYS A 251 -15.72 13.38 2.90
N VAL A 252 -15.98 13.54 1.61
CA VAL A 252 -15.65 14.75 0.83
C VAL A 252 -16.94 15.29 0.24
N SER A 253 -17.22 16.58 0.46
CA SER A 253 -18.42 17.24 -0.07
C SER A 253 -18.07 18.42 -0.97
N VAL A 254 -19.10 19.03 -1.55
CA VAL A 254 -18.96 20.27 -2.32
C VAL A 254 -18.27 21.39 -1.52
N ASP A 255 -18.45 21.45 -0.20
CA ASP A 255 -17.80 22.47 0.63
C ASP A 255 -16.30 22.19 0.82
N SER A 256 -15.91 20.91 0.90
CA SER A 256 -14.49 20.51 0.87
C SER A 256 -13.81 20.98 -0.43
N ILE A 257 -14.50 20.88 -1.57
CA ILE A 257 -13.99 21.34 -2.87
C ILE A 257 -13.79 22.86 -2.86
N LYS A 258 -14.76 23.63 -2.35
CA LYS A 258 -14.65 25.10 -2.26
C LYS A 258 -13.50 25.52 -1.34
N ALA A 259 -13.36 24.90 -0.17
CA ALA A 259 -12.28 25.18 0.76
C ALA A 259 -10.92 24.89 0.12
N ASN A 260 -10.77 23.75 -0.56
CA ASN A 260 -9.55 23.41 -1.29
C ASN A 260 -9.23 24.43 -2.39
N ALA A 261 -10.23 24.88 -3.16
CA ALA A 261 -10.04 25.89 -4.19
C ALA A 261 -9.52 27.23 -3.63
N GLN A 262 -10.04 27.66 -2.47
CA GLN A 262 -9.56 28.85 -1.78
C GLN A 262 -8.11 28.69 -1.29
N ALA A 263 -7.77 27.54 -0.71
CA ALA A 263 -6.41 27.23 -0.27
C ALA A 263 -5.42 27.27 -1.45
N LEU A 264 -5.77 26.65 -2.58
CA LEU A 264 -4.95 26.69 -3.80
C LEU A 264 -4.76 28.11 -4.34
N ALA A 265 -5.79 28.95 -4.29
CA ALA A 265 -5.71 30.34 -4.71
C ALA A 265 -4.78 31.16 -3.78
N ALA A 266 -4.87 30.96 -2.46
CA ALA A 266 -3.98 31.60 -1.49
C ALA A 266 -2.51 31.20 -1.71
N GLN A 267 -2.25 29.91 -1.94
CA GLN A 267 -0.90 29.41 -2.25
C GLN A 267 -0.36 29.97 -3.58
N ALA A 268 -1.20 30.09 -4.61
CA ALA A 268 -0.81 30.71 -5.87
C ALA A 268 -0.46 32.20 -5.69
N ALA A 269 -1.24 32.93 -4.89
CA ALA A 269 -0.95 34.33 -4.57
C ALA A 269 0.37 34.49 -3.80
N ALA A 270 0.63 33.60 -2.82
CA ALA A 270 1.89 33.57 -2.09
C ALA A 270 3.09 33.30 -3.01
N ARG A 271 2.99 32.33 -3.92
CA ARG A 271 4.03 32.06 -4.94
C ARG A 271 4.26 33.26 -5.86
N ALA A 272 3.20 33.94 -6.29
CA ALA A 272 3.31 35.11 -7.15
C ALA A 272 3.94 36.32 -6.41
N ALA A 273 3.67 36.48 -5.11
CA ALA A 273 4.31 37.49 -4.28
C ALA A 273 5.81 37.20 -4.10
N ALA A 274 6.16 35.94 -3.83
CA ALA A 274 7.55 35.50 -3.73
C ALA A 274 8.34 35.72 -5.03
N ALA A 275 7.75 35.39 -6.19
CA ALA A 275 8.38 35.60 -7.49
C ALA A 275 8.62 37.09 -7.81
N ARG A 276 7.67 37.98 -7.45
CA ARG A 276 7.85 39.44 -7.59
C ARG A 276 8.96 39.97 -6.71
N LEU A 277 9.07 39.45 -5.48
CA LEU A 277 10.11 39.82 -4.55
C LEU A 277 11.49 39.40 -5.09
N ALA A 278 11.63 38.17 -5.57
CA ALA A 278 12.88 37.66 -6.16
C ALA A 278 13.32 38.47 -7.39
N GLY A 279 12.40 38.89 -8.26
CA GLY A 279 12.71 39.70 -9.46
C GLY A 279 13.20 41.14 -9.17
N ASN A 280 12.95 41.65 -7.96
CA ASN A 280 13.34 43.01 -7.55
C ASN A 280 14.66 43.05 -6.76
N LEU A 281 15.31 41.91 -6.57
CA LEU A 281 16.56 41.75 -5.82
C LEU A 281 17.71 41.38 -6.77
N VAL A 282 18.88 41.98 -6.57
CA VAL A 282 20.10 41.76 -7.35
C VAL A 282 21.25 41.47 -6.39
N VAL A 283 22.07 40.45 -6.67
CA VAL A 283 23.30 40.19 -5.92
C VAL A 283 24.42 41.06 -6.51
N GLY A 284 25.00 41.95 -5.71
CA GLY A 284 26.15 42.75 -6.12
C GLY A 284 27.43 41.91 -6.24
N GLU A 285 28.45 42.42 -6.93
CA GLU A 285 29.76 41.74 -7.11
C GLU A 285 30.48 41.43 -5.78
N ASP A 286 30.10 42.11 -4.70
CA ASP A 286 30.55 41.89 -3.33
C ASP A 286 29.74 40.81 -2.56
N GLY A 287 28.82 40.12 -3.24
CA GLY A 287 27.93 39.11 -2.65
C GLY A 287 26.78 39.70 -1.82
N VAL A 288 26.62 41.02 -1.76
CA VAL A 288 25.55 41.68 -0.99
C VAL A 288 24.31 41.83 -1.86
N ILE A 289 23.19 41.32 -1.37
CA ILE A 289 21.89 41.44 -2.02
C ILE A 289 21.39 42.88 -1.87
N ARG A 290 20.95 43.47 -2.98
CA ARG A 290 20.43 44.83 -3.07
C ARG A 290 19.08 44.83 -3.77
N THR A 291 18.24 45.80 -3.48
CA THR A 291 17.09 46.08 -4.35
C THR A 291 17.60 46.63 -5.70
N ARG A 292 16.76 46.60 -6.74
CA ARG A 292 17.09 47.16 -8.07
C ARG A 292 17.54 48.64 -8.03
N ASP A 293 17.13 49.38 -7.01
CA ASP A 293 17.53 50.79 -6.77
C ASP A 293 18.91 50.93 -6.08
N GLY A 294 19.65 49.82 -5.93
CA GLY A 294 21.00 49.80 -5.36
C GLY A 294 21.05 49.88 -3.83
N LYS A 295 19.90 49.79 -3.16
CA LYS A 295 19.83 49.81 -1.69
C LYS A 295 20.23 48.44 -1.15
N ALA A 296 21.33 48.40 -0.40
CA ALA A 296 21.75 47.20 0.31
C ALA A 296 20.66 46.74 1.28
N LEU A 297 20.31 45.46 1.20
CA LEU A 297 19.48 44.84 2.22
C LEU A 297 20.22 44.93 3.55
N ALA A 298 19.54 45.45 4.57
CA ALA A 298 20.10 45.63 5.90
C ALA A 298 20.08 44.28 6.65
N ASN A 299 20.73 43.26 6.10
CA ASN A 299 21.06 42.05 6.85
C ASN A 299 22.15 41.23 6.18
N GLN A 300 23.24 40.98 6.89
CA GLN A 300 24.42 40.27 6.38
C GLN A 300 24.28 38.76 6.41
N ASN A 301 23.20 38.21 6.97
CA ASN A 301 23.01 36.76 7.11
C ASN A 301 22.00 36.17 6.13
N LEU A 302 21.59 36.92 5.08
CA LEU A 302 20.67 36.46 4.05
C LEU A 302 21.39 36.14 2.73
N VAL A 303 20.96 35.07 2.06
CA VAL A 303 21.43 34.62 0.73
C VAL A 303 20.20 34.37 -0.15
N ILE A 304 20.28 34.62 -1.46
CA ILE A 304 19.25 34.20 -2.42
C ILE A 304 19.74 32.93 -3.12
N GLY A 305 18.98 31.84 -3.03
CA GLY A 305 19.24 30.60 -3.74
C GLY A 305 19.09 30.75 -5.25
N GLU A 306 19.63 29.79 -6.01
CA GLU A 306 19.50 29.78 -7.48
C GLU A 306 18.03 29.73 -7.96
N ASP A 307 17.12 29.28 -7.08
CA ASP A 307 15.67 29.24 -7.29
C ASP A 307 14.94 30.55 -6.89
N GLY A 308 15.67 31.57 -6.47
CA GLY A 308 15.12 32.86 -6.01
C GLY A 308 14.62 32.85 -4.56
N SER A 309 14.83 31.77 -3.80
CA SER A 309 14.45 31.70 -2.39
C SER A 309 15.42 32.51 -1.51
N ILE A 310 14.88 33.38 -0.65
CA ILE A 310 15.57 34.00 0.47
C ILE A 310 15.87 32.93 1.53
N MET A 311 17.14 32.76 1.86
CA MET A 311 17.67 31.85 2.87
C MET A 311 18.57 32.59 3.85
N THR A 312 18.84 32.02 5.04
CA THR A 312 19.99 32.45 5.86
C THR A 312 21.30 31.87 5.30
N LYS A 313 22.48 32.41 5.67
CA LYS A 313 23.78 31.81 5.28
C LYS A 313 23.97 30.39 5.82
N ASP A 314 23.27 30.06 6.90
CA ASP A 314 23.23 28.73 7.50
C ASP A 314 22.29 27.76 6.75
N GLY A 315 21.72 28.19 5.60
CA GLY A 315 20.91 27.36 4.71
C GLY A 315 19.43 27.28 5.07
N THR A 316 18.93 28.10 6.01
CA THR A 316 17.51 28.10 6.38
C THR A 316 16.69 28.87 5.35
N VAL A 317 15.79 28.20 4.64
CA VAL A 317 14.87 28.85 3.69
C VAL A 317 13.80 29.65 4.43
N LEU A 318 13.77 30.97 4.21
CA LEU A 318 12.81 31.92 4.79
C LEU A 318 11.65 32.24 3.83
N SER A 319 11.79 31.91 2.55
CA SER A 319 10.76 32.15 1.53
C SER A 319 9.54 31.26 1.71
N GLY A 320 8.34 31.82 1.50
CA GLY A 320 7.07 31.10 1.65
C GLY A 320 6.52 31.03 3.08
N ARG A 321 7.20 31.65 4.06
CA ARG A 321 6.85 31.61 5.49
C ARG A 321 6.26 32.92 6.02
N GLY A 322 5.56 33.68 5.16
CA GLY A 322 4.91 34.95 5.52
C GLY A 322 5.85 36.12 5.80
N LEU A 323 7.14 35.97 5.47
CA LEU A 323 8.16 37.02 5.60
C LEU A 323 8.40 37.70 4.25
N SER A 324 8.56 39.03 4.25
CA SER A 324 8.82 39.84 3.06
C SER A 324 9.91 40.88 3.34
N ILE A 325 10.40 41.59 2.33
CA ILE A 325 11.35 42.68 2.52
C ILE A 325 10.66 43.99 2.16
N ASN A 326 10.72 44.97 3.04
CA ASN A 326 10.13 46.29 2.79
C ASN A 326 11.03 47.18 1.91
N ASP A 327 10.52 48.35 1.50
CA ASP A 327 11.26 49.35 0.68
C ASP A 327 12.52 49.91 1.37
N LYS A 328 12.73 49.57 2.65
CA LYS A 328 13.93 49.90 3.41
C LYS A 328 14.98 48.80 3.41
N GLY A 329 14.72 47.67 2.76
CA GLY A 329 15.62 46.53 2.71
C GLY A 329 15.66 45.74 4.02
N ALA A 330 14.65 45.90 4.87
CA ALA A 330 14.51 45.16 6.12
C ALA A 330 13.53 44.00 5.95
N LEU A 331 13.84 42.85 6.55
CA LEU A 331 12.92 41.72 6.63
C LEU A 331 11.74 42.12 7.53
N VAL A 332 10.52 41.88 7.08
CA VAL A 332 9.28 42.19 7.80
C VAL A 332 8.32 41.01 7.80
N ASP A 333 7.52 40.89 8.86
CA ASP A 333 6.40 39.95 8.92
C ASP A 333 5.19 40.42 8.08
N ALA A 334 4.13 39.62 8.06
CA ALA A 334 2.87 39.94 7.37
C ALA A 334 2.19 41.24 7.90
N ASN A 335 2.55 41.70 9.10
CA ASN A 335 2.02 42.92 9.72
C ASN A 335 2.94 44.14 9.46
N GLY A 336 4.08 43.96 8.78
CA GLY A 336 5.05 45.02 8.49
C GLY A 336 6.05 45.29 9.62
N ASN A 337 6.10 44.46 10.66
CA ASN A 337 7.08 44.59 11.75
C ASN A 337 8.46 44.13 11.27
N VAL A 338 9.50 44.92 11.56
CA VAL A 338 10.88 44.57 11.20
C VAL A 338 11.37 43.41 12.06
N ILE A 339 11.81 42.35 11.38
CA ILE A 339 12.37 41.14 11.98
C ILE A 339 13.88 41.16 11.75
N ASP A 340 14.65 40.79 12.78
CA ASP A 340 16.08 40.53 12.65
C ASP A 340 16.32 39.06 12.27
N PRO A 341 16.81 38.75 11.06
CA PRO A 341 17.24 37.42 10.64
C PRO A 341 18.11 36.66 11.63
N ASP A 342 19.01 37.33 12.37
CA ASP A 342 19.88 36.65 13.34
C ASP A 342 19.13 36.24 14.62
N SER A 343 17.89 36.70 14.78
CA SER A 343 16.98 36.31 15.85
C SER A 343 16.08 35.13 15.46
N ILE A 344 16.10 34.67 14.21
CA ILE A 344 15.18 33.64 13.73
C ILE A 344 15.77 32.24 14.00
N ARG A 345 14.96 31.35 14.56
CA ARG A 345 15.24 29.92 14.72
C ARG A 345 14.16 29.09 14.05
N VAL A 346 14.55 27.91 13.56
CA VAL A 346 13.62 26.91 13.02
C VAL A 346 13.32 25.90 14.12
N THR A 347 12.04 25.71 14.43
CA THR A 347 11.59 24.65 15.35
C THR A 347 11.51 23.31 14.61
N GLU A 348 11.39 22.21 15.37
CA GLU A 348 11.42 20.84 14.82
C GLU A 348 10.26 20.55 13.85
N ASP A 349 9.16 21.29 13.97
CA ASP A 349 8.00 21.30 13.07
C ASP A 349 8.18 22.19 11.82
N GLY A 350 9.34 22.83 11.66
CA GLY A 350 9.66 23.72 10.56
C GLY A 350 9.14 25.15 10.70
N SER A 351 8.48 25.52 11.81
CA SER A 351 8.03 26.90 12.07
C SER A 351 9.20 27.84 12.38
N LEU A 352 9.01 29.15 12.17
CA LEU A 352 10.00 30.17 12.50
C LEU A 352 9.64 30.87 13.81
N ILE A 353 10.58 30.93 14.75
CA ILE A 353 10.43 31.63 16.03
C ILE A 353 11.54 32.67 16.21
N THR A 354 11.21 33.82 16.79
CA THR A 354 12.24 34.80 17.20
C THR A 354 12.95 34.33 18.48
N LYS A 355 14.11 34.91 18.80
CA LYS A 355 14.82 34.70 20.08
C LYS A 355 13.95 34.97 21.31
N ASP A 356 12.92 35.80 21.15
CA ASP A 356 11.98 36.17 22.19
C ASP A 356 10.72 35.28 22.24
N GLY A 357 10.68 34.20 21.44
CA GLY A 357 9.60 33.22 21.47
C GLY A 357 8.40 33.50 20.56
N VAL A 358 8.49 34.51 19.68
CA VAL A 358 7.38 34.92 18.81
C VAL A 358 7.37 34.11 17.51
N LEU A 359 6.27 33.39 17.26
CA LEU A 359 6.06 32.65 16.01
C LEU A 359 5.82 33.61 14.84
N LEU A 360 6.62 33.49 13.78
CA LEU A 360 6.57 34.37 12.61
C LEU A 360 5.74 33.73 11.49
N GLY A 361 4.67 34.42 11.06
CA GLY A 361 3.89 34.05 9.86
C GLY A 361 2.81 32.97 10.04
N GLY A 362 2.56 32.49 11.26
CA GLY A 362 1.47 31.56 11.60
C GLY A 362 0.41 32.15 12.53
N ALA A 363 -0.65 31.39 12.83
CA ALA A 363 -1.57 31.74 13.90
C ALA A 363 -0.79 31.88 15.22
N LYS A 364 -1.01 32.99 15.93
CA LYS A 364 -0.28 33.36 17.16
C LYS A 364 -0.19 32.17 18.11
N SER A 365 1.03 31.67 18.41
CA SER A 365 1.24 31.02 19.71
C SER A 365 1.03 32.12 20.75
N ARG A 366 -0.04 32.01 21.54
CA ARG A 366 -0.40 33.02 22.56
C ARG A 366 0.56 32.82 23.73
N GLN A 367 1.73 33.42 23.66
CA GLN A 367 2.62 33.51 24.81
C GLN A 367 2.18 34.68 25.68
N ALA A 368 1.94 34.42 26.96
CA ALA A 368 1.67 35.44 27.94
C ALA A 368 2.45 35.15 29.21
N GLY A 369 3.46 35.98 29.50
CA GLY A 369 4.39 35.75 30.61
C GLY A 369 5.16 34.45 30.45
N LYS A 370 5.13 33.60 31.48
CA LYS A 370 5.81 32.29 31.54
C LYS A 370 5.01 31.14 30.94
N LEU A 371 3.85 31.42 30.33
CA LEU A 371 2.94 30.43 29.78
C LEU A 371 2.78 30.63 28.27
N SER A 372 2.68 29.53 27.52
CA SER A 372 2.44 29.49 26.07
C SER A 372 1.29 28.52 25.75
N THR A 373 0.68 28.64 24.57
CA THR A 373 -0.34 27.69 24.09
C THR A 373 0.21 26.82 22.97
N LEU A 374 0.00 25.50 23.08
CA LEU A 374 0.18 24.54 22.01
C LEU A 374 -0.97 24.63 20.98
N ALA A 375 -0.78 23.97 19.83
CA ALA A 375 -1.75 23.99 18.72
C ALA A 375 -3.12 23.38 19.07
N ASP A 376 -3.16 22.49 20.06
CA ASP A 376 -4.38 21.88 20.61
C ASP A 376 -5.10 22.77 21.65
N GLY A 377 -4.56 23.97 21.93
CA GLY A 377 -5.07 24.89 22.94
C GLY A 377 -4.56 24.63 24.36
N THR A 378 -3.69 23.64 24.56
CA THR A 378 -3.10 23.33 25.87
C THR A 378 -2.15 24.44 26.32
N VAL A 379 -2.30 24.92 27.55
CA VAL A 379 -1.40 25.91 28.14
C VAL A 379 -0.19 25.19 28.74
N VAL A 380 1.02 25.62 28.41
CA VAL A 380 2.28 25.02 28.87
C VAL A 380 3.16 26.09 29.50
N SER A 381 3.88 25.74 30.56
CA SER A 381 4.87 26.63 31.18
C SER A 381 6.23 26.61 30.46
N GLU A 382 7.08 27.60 30.75
CA GLU A 382 8.47 27.70 30.26
C GLU A 382 9.32 26.42 30.47
N ASN A 383 8.96 25.58 31.45
CA ASN A 383 9.65 24.33 31.78
C ASN A 383 8.96 23.08 31.22
N GLY A 384 8.04 23.22 30.25
CA GLY A 384 7.37 22.08 29.60
C GLY A 384 6.27 21.42 30.44
N ILE A 385 5.83 22.05 31.53
CA ILE A 385 4.73 21.53 32.36
C ILE A 385 3.41 21.96 31.75
N ALA A 386 2.57 21.01 31.37
CA ALA A 386 1.25 21.25 30.81
C ALA A 386 0.22 21.55 31.91
N LEU A 387 -0.60 22.56 31.69
CA LEU A 387 -1.69 23.01 32.55
C LEU A 387 -3.01 22.61 31.91
N SER A 388 -3.70 21.65 32.51
CA SER A 388 -5.06 21.25 32.10
C SER A 388 -6.10 22.03 32.89
N GLY A 389 -7.25 22.33 32.28
CA GLY A 389 -8.37 23.03 32.92
C GLY A 389 -8.30 24.56 32.89
N ALA A 390 -7.38 25.12 32.09
CA ALA A 390 -7.27 26.56 31.84
C ALA A 390 -6.92 26.86 30.38
N THR A 391 -7.29 28.05 29.91
CA THR A 391 -7.04 28.54 28.54
C THR A 391 -6.49 29.97 28.58
N LEU A 392 -5.88 30.45 27.50
CA LEU A 392 -5.41 31.84 27.38
C LEU A 392 -6.39 32.67 26.54
N ASN A 393 -6.97 33.72 27.12
CA ASN A 393 -7.88 34.63 26.40
C ASN A 393 -7.13 35.57 25.43
N GLU A 394 -7.87 36.41 24.71
CA GLU A 394 -7.32 37.32 23.70
C GLU A 394 -6.36 38.38 24.27
N ASP A 395 -6.52 38.72 25.55
CA ASP A 395 -5.65 39.64 26.29
C ASP A 395 -4.41 38.95 26.88
N GLY A 396 -4.23 37.65 26.63
CA GLY A 396 -3.13 36.86 27.20
C GLY A 396 -3.30 36.59 28.70
N LYS A 397 -4.52 36.53 29.23
CA LYS A 397 -4.78 36.14 30.62
C LYS A 397 -5.23 34.69 30.72
N LEU A 398 -4.83 34.02 31.81
CA LEU A 398 -5.23 32.64 32.08
C LEU A 398 -6.69 32.63 32.55
N VAL A 399 -7.56 31.96 31.81
CA VAL A 399 -8.99 31.79 32.11
C VAL A 399 -9.24 30.35 32.54
N LEU A 400 -9.77 30.22 33.75
CA LEU A 400 -10.13 28.96 34.39
C LEU A 400 -11.50 28.47 33.90
N ALA A 401 -11.78 27.17 34.08
CA ALA A 401 -13.09 26.59 33.75
C ALA A 401 -14.25 27.23 34.51
N ASP A 402 -13.99 27.84 35.68
CA ASP A 402 -14.98 28.58 36.48
C ASP A 402 -15.15 30.05 36.04
N GLY A 403 -14.45 30.49 34.98
CA GLY A 403 -14.47 31.86 34.46
C GLY A 403 -13.54 32.83 35.17
N THR A 404 -12.78 32.38 36.19
CA THR A 404 -11.80 33.22 36.87
C THR A 404 -10.64 33.57 35.93
N VAL A 405 -10.24 34.83 35.92
CA VAL A 405 -9.15 35.35 35.09
C VAL A 405 -7.93 35.66 35.97
N VAL A 406 -6.77 35.12 35.62
CA VAL A 406 -5.51 35.21 36.37
C VAL A 406 -4.39 35.75 35.48
N ASP A 407 -3.53 36.60 36.02
CA ASP A 407 -2.32 37.05 35.31
C ASP A 407 -1.32 35.87 35.22
N PRO A 408 -0.86 35.50 34.02
CA PRO A 408 0.10 34.41 33.84
C PRO A 408 1.42 34.60 34.61
N ASN A 409 1.83 35.84 34.89
CA ASN A 409 3.05 36.12 35.64
C ASN A 409 2.92 35.82 37.14
N ASP A 410 1.68 35.72 37.64
CA ASP A 410 1.40 35.38 39.03
C ASP A 410 1.22 33.88 39.23
N VAL A 411 1.27 33.05 38.18
CA VAL A 411 1.09 31.59 38.29
C VAL A 411 2.36 30.92 38.79
N ILE A 412 2.24 30.18 39.89
CA ILE A 412 3.29 29.36 40.50
C ILE A 412 2.85 27.89 40.48
N ILE A 413 3.68 27.03 39.90
CA ILE A 413 3.52 25.57 39.90
C ILE A 413 4.48 25.00 40.95
N LYS A 414 3.94 24.34 41.97
CA LYS A 414 4.75 23.66 42.99
C LYS A 414 5.19 22.29 42.51
N ALA A 415 6.23 21.76 43.14
CA ALA A 415 6.78 20.43 42.84
C ALA A 415 5.80 19.27 43.08
N ASP A 416 4.72 19.50 43.85
CA ASP A 416 3.63 18.55 44.09
C ASP A 416 2.51 18.63 43.04
N GLY A 417 2.70 19.41 41.97
CA GLY A 417 1.72 19.59 40.89
C GLY A 417 0.59 20.57 41.22
N THR A 418 0.61 21.20 42.40
CA THR A 418 -0.38 22.23 42.75
C THR A 418 -0.07 23.55 42.04
N VAL A 419 -1.12 24.19 41.51
CA VAL A 419 -1.04 25.48 40.80
C VAL A 419 -1.71 26.56 41.64
N MET A 420 -1.00 27.65 41.90
CA MET A 420 -1.47 28.75 42.73
C MET A 420 -1.00 30.11 42.23
N THR A 421 -1.61 31.19 42.69
CA THR A 421 -1.11 32.54 42.45
C THR A 421 0.04 32.89 43.40
N LYS A 422 0.85 33.88 43.03
CA LYS A 422 1.94 34.46 43.84
C LYS A 422 1.46 34.93 45.22
N ASP A 423 0.21 35.36 45.31
CA ASP A 423 -0.44 35.80 46.55
C ASP A 423 -0.99 34.66 47.43
N GLY A 424 -0.78 33.39 47.04
CA GLY A 424 -1.18 32.26 47.88
C GLY A 424 -2.50 31.58 47.50
N LYS A 425 -3.22 32.07 46.48
CA LYS A 425 -4.55 31.55 46.12
C LYS A 425 -4.44 30.31 45.23
N LEU A 426 -5.06 29.20 45.63
CA LEU A 426 -5.12 27.99 44.83
C LEU A 426 -5.97 28.21 43.56
N LEU A 427 -5.46 27.75 42.42
CA LEU A 427 -6.18 27.77 41.15
C LEU A 427 -6.94 26.44 40.98
N ASN A 428 -8.06 26.33 41.68
CA ASN A 428 -8.89 25.13 41.65
C ASN A 428 -9.34 24.80 40.22
N GLY A 429 -9.18 23.54 39.83
CA GLY A 429 -9.49 23.07 38.47
C GLY A 429 -8.31 23.10 37.50
N VAL A 430 -7.17 23.71 37.87
CA VAL A 430 -5.92 23.62 37.10
C VAL A 430 -5.03 22.52 37.66
N LYS A 431 -4.62 21.60 36.79
CA LYS A 431 -3.67 20.54 37.16
C LYS A 431 -2.42 20.63 36.29
N ALA A 432 -1.25 20.55 36.93
CA ALA A 432 0.05 20.55 36.28
C ALA A 432 0.60 19.11 36.17
N GLY A 433 0.94 18.67 34.97
CA GLY A 433 1.52 17.34 34.70
C GLY A 433 2.80 17.43 33.84
N GLN A 434 3.78 16.57 34.12
CA GLN A 434 4.99 16.44 33.29
C GLN A 434 4.66 15.71 31.98
N LEU A 435 5.09 16.30 30.86
CA LEU A 435 5.11 15.68 29.54
C LEU A 435 6.35 14.78 29.41
N ALA A 436 6.18 13.59 28.85
CA ALA A 436 7.27 12.72 28.44
C ALA A 436 6.98 12.12 27.08
N GLY A 437 7.46 12.81 26.03
CA GLY A 437 7.15 12.47 24.65
C GLY A 437 5.65 12.55 24.37
N ASN A 438 5.12 11.52 23.70
CA ASN A 438 3.69 11.33 23.42
C ASN A 438 2.84 10.81 24.62
N LEU A 439 3.43 10.70 25.82
CA LEU A 439 2.77 10.20 27.02
C LEU A 439 2.62 11.30 28.09
N ARG A 440 1.52 11.23 28.83
CA ARG A 440 1.15 12.15 29.92
C ARG A 440 0.91 11.39 31.20
N THR A 441 1.01 12.05 32.36
CA THR A 441 0.63 11.45 33.64
C THR A 441 -0.64 12.13 34.18
N ASP A 442 -1.63 11.38 34.64
CA ASP A 442 -2.81 11.96 35.32
C ASP A 442 -2.50 12.31 36.78
N SER A 443 -3.50 12.86 37.47
CA SER A 443 -3.39 13.23 38.89
C SER A 443 -3.15 12.07 39.85
N ASP A 444 -3.33 10.82 39.39
CA ASP A 444 -3.16 9.62 40.21
C ASP A 444 -1.83 8.92 39.92
N GLY A 445 -1.00 9.50 39.03
CA GLY A 445 0.28 8.93 38.64
C GLY A 445 0.18 7.86 37.55
N ASN A 446 -0.97 7.71 36.89
CA ASN A 446 -1.13 6.78 35.77
C ASN A 446 -0.60 7.41 34.50
N ILE A 447 0.00 6.60 33.63
CA ILE A 447 0.51 7.03 32.34
C ILE A 447 -0.64 6.93 31.33
N LEU A 448 -0.90 8.01 30.61
CA LEU A 448 -1.89 8.07 29.56
C LEU A 448 -1.22 8.42 28.24
N THR A 449 -1.87 7.98 27.18
CA THR A 449 -1.52 8.28 25.80
C THR A 449 -2.17 9.58 25.34
N GLU A 450 -1.78 10.07 24.16
CA GLU A 450 -2.42 11.19 23.49
C GLU A 450 -3.95 11.01 23.39
N ASN A 451 -4.42 9.82 23.01
CA ASN A 451 -5.86 9.48 22.92
C ASN A 451 -6.54 9.11 24.26
N GLY A 452 -5.82 9.16 25.38
CA GLY A 452 -6.39 8.99 26.73
C GLY A 452 -6.50 7.55 27.24
N ALA A 453 -5.93 6.58 26.54
CA ALA A 453 -5.79 5.21 27.04
C ALA A 453 -4.80 5.18 28.21
N VAL A 454 -5.14 4.41 29.25
CA VAL A 454 -4.30 4.27 30.45
C VAL A 454 -3.35 3.10 30.25
N ILE A 455 -2.05 3.40 30.28
CA ILE A 455 -0.97 2.42 30.25
C ILE A 455 -0.71 1.94 31.67
N LYS A 456 -1.02 0.66 31.92
CA LYS A 456 -0.71 0.00 33.20
C LYS A 456 0.61 -0.76 33.10
N GLY A 457 1.35 -0.82 34.21
CA GLY A 457 2.56 -1.63 34.34
C GLY A 457 3.89 -0.89 34.19
N ALA A 458 3.87 0.45 34.12
CA ALA A 458 5.08 1.27 34.06
C ALA A 458 4.96 2.57 34.87
N ARG A 459 6.11 3.18 35.16
CA ARG A 459 6.22 4.47 35.86
C ARG A 459 7.23 5.36 35.14
N LEU A 460 7.04 6.67 35.19
CA LEU A 460 8.02 7.63 34.67
C LEU A 460 9.16 7.84 35.69
N ASN A 461 10.41 7.87 35.25
CA ASN A 461 11.53 8.30 36.08
C ASN A 461 11.72 9.83 36.03
N LYS A 462 12.68 10.34 36.81
CA LYS A 462 12.99 11.78 36.91
C LYS A 462 13.47 12.42 35.60
N ASP A 463 13.95 11.60 34.68
CA ASP A 463 14.44 12.01 33.36
C ASP A 463 13.35 11.87 32.28
N GLY A 464 12.11 11.56 32.67
CA GLY A 464 10.97 11.44 31.76
C GLY A 464 10.87 10.10 31.02
N LYS A 465 11.68 9.09 31.36
CA LYS A 465 11.66 7.78 30.68
C LYS A 465 10.71 6.79 31.36
N LEU A 466 10.12 5.90 30.55
CA LEU A 466 9.28 4.81 31.01
C LEU A 466 10.14 3.74 31.69
N VAL A 467 9.81 3.40 32.93
CA VAL A 467 10.41 2.29 33.68
C VAL A 467 9.37 1.19 33.83
N LEU A 468 9.67 0.04 33.23
CA LEU A 468 8.83 -1.16 33.29
C LEU A 468 8.96 -1.87 34.64
N ALA A 469 8.01 -2.77 34.94
CA ALA A 469 8.01 -3.53 36.18
C ALA A 469 9.26 -4.42 36.38
N ASP A 470 9.94 -4.79 35.30
CA ASP A 470 11.21 -5.54 35.31
C ASP A 470 12.46 -4.64 35.44
N GLY A 471 12.28 -3.33 35.52
CA GLY A 471 13.35 -2.33 35.64
C GLY A 471 13.93 -1.86 34.31
N THR A 472 13.45 -2.33 33.15
CA THR A 472 13.88 -1.78 31.86
C THR A 472 13.41 -0.35 31.68
N VAL A 473 14.30 0.47 31.13
CA VAL A 473 14.04 1.88 30.79
C VAL A 473 13.79 1.97 29.29
N VAL A 474 12.65 2.54 28.91
CA VAL A 474 12.20 2.68 27.52
C VAL A 474 11.96 4.16 27.25
N ASP A 475 12.34 4.59 26.06
CA ASP A 475 12.05 5.95 25.59
C ASP A 475 10.55 6.07 25.25
N PRO A 476 9.81 7.05 25.81
CA PRO A 476 8.39 7.22 25.53
C PRO A 476 8.07 7.34 24.05
N ASP A 477 8.93 8.04 23.29
CA ASP A 477 8.73 8.24 21.85
C ASP A 477 8.86 6.95 21.03
N ASP A 478 9.44 5.88 21.59
CA ASP A 478 9.58 4.59 20.93
C ASP A 478 8.38 3.66 21.17
N VAL A 479 7.39 4.08 21.97
CA VAL A 479 6.24 3.25 22.35
C VAL A 479 5.10 3.38 21.34
N VAL A 480 4.62 2.22 20.86
CA VAL A 480 3.50 2.07 19.93
C VAL A 480 2.43 1.20 20.60
N ILE A 481 1.17 1.60 20.48
CA ILE A 481 0.03 0.84 21.02
C ILE A 481 -0.75 0.27 19.85
N ASN A 482 -0.91 -1.05 19.86
CA ASN A 482 -1.63 -1.76 18.83
C ASN A 482 -3.13 -1.74 19.13
N ALA A 483 -3.94 -1.94 18.09
CA ALA A 483 -5.39 -1.94 18.19
C ALA A 483 -5.96 -3.04 19.12
N ASP A 484 -5.16 -4.07 19.42
CA ASP A 484 -5.50 -5.15 20.36
C ASP A 484 -5.16 -4.83 21.83
N GLY A 485 -4.68 -3.62 22.13
CA GLY A 485 -4.31 -3.17 23.47
C GLY A 485 -2.90 -3.59 23.91
N THR A 486 -2.14 -4.29 23.06
CA THR A 486 -0.74 -4.59 23.32
C THR A 486 0.16 -3.37 23.08
N VAL A 487 1.27 -3.32 23.81
CA VAL A 487 2.24 -2.22 23.72
C VAL A 487 3.57 -2.76 23.16
N THR A 488 4.02 -2.19 22.05
CA THR A 488 5.25 -2.58 21.34
C THR A 488 6.19 -1.38 21.20
N ARG A 489 7.46 -1.63 20.84
CA ARG A 489 8.34 -0.57 20.32
C ARG A 489 8.09 -0.30 18.85
N LYS A 490 8.57 0.83 18.33
CA LYS A 490 8.60 1.17 16.88
C LYS A 490 9.24 0.08 16.00
N ASP A 491 10.15 -0.72 16.56
CA ASP A 491 10.79 -1.86 15.88
C ASP A 491 9.95 -3.16 15.88
N GLY A 492 8.75 -3.13 16.48
CA GLY A 492 7.85 -4.28 16.59
C GLY A 492 8.08 -5.17 17.81
N THR A 493 9.06 -4.85 18.68
CA THR A 493 9.32 -5.64 19.89
C THR A 493 8.20 -5.46 20.91
N LEU A 494 7.62 -6.56 21.39
CA LEU A 494 6.61 -6.53 22.45
C LEU A 494 7.22 -6.09 23.79
N LEU A 495 6.61 -5.08 24.43
CA LEU A 495 6.97 -4.66 25.77
C LEU A 495 6.11 -5.40 26.79
N ALA A 496 6.59 -6.56 27.21
CA ALA A 496 5.85 -7.45 28.11
C ALA A 496 5.48 -6.77 29.44
N GLY A 497 4.25 -6.98 29.91
CA GLY A 497 3.75 -6.41 31.17
C GLY A 497 3.09 -5.04 31.06
N LEU A 498 3.11 -4.42 29.87
CA LEU A 498 2.33 -3.23 29.55
C LEU A 498 0.99 -3.62 28.92
N SER A 499 -0.09 -2.96 29.34
CA SER A 499 -1.40 -3.05 28.69
C SER A 499 -2.04 -1.67 28.65
N ALA A 500 -2.66 -1.34 27.52
CA ALA A 500 -3.44 -0.12 27.36
C ALA A 500 -4.93 -0.46 27.49
N GLU A 501 -5.57 0.03 28.55
CA GLU A 501 -7.02 -0.11 28.74
C GLU A 501 -7.72 1.20 28.38
N ASN A 502 -8.70 1.14 27.47
CA ASN A 502 -9.63 2.25 27.23
C ASN A 502 -10.61 2.34 28.41
N SER A 503 -10.38 3.30 29.32
CA SER A 503 -11.33 3.64 30.38
C SER A 503 -12.53 4.37 29.77
N GLY A 504 -13.60 3.64 29.48
CA GLY A 504 -14.87 4.23 29.06
C GLY A 504 -15.56 4.98 30.21
N LEU A 505 -15.90 6.25 30.01
CA LEU A 505 -17.02 6.97 30.65
C LEU A 505 -17.68 7.93 29.62
N PRO A 506 -18.98 8.29 29.80
CA PRO A 506 -19.90 8.61 28.73
C PRO A 506 -20.21 10.11 28.58
N GLY A 507 -20.44 10.57 27.33
CA GLY A 507 -21.22 11.78 27.04
C GLY A 507 -20.55 12.84 26.14
N THR A 508 -21.15 13.00 24.95
CA THR A 508 -21.08 14.12 23.98
C THR A 508 -19.87 14.26 23.02
N PRO A 509 -20.13 14.75 21.78
CA PRO A 509 -19.48 14.29 20.56
C PRO A 509 -18.49 15.31 19.97
N GLY A 510 -17.51 14.84 19.19
CA GLY A 510 -16.84 15.69 18.20
C GLY A 510 -15.35 15.42 18.00
N GLY A 511 -14.99 15.19 16.73
CA GLY A 511 -13.76 15.70 16.14
C GLY A 511 -12.45 15.00 16.51
N GLY A 512 -12.27 13.76 16.06
CA GLY A 512 -10.93 13.18 15.96
C GLY A 512 -10.17 13.82 14.80
N VAL A 513 -9.27 14.74 15.11
CA VAL A 513 -8.22 15.22 14.19
C VAL A 513 -7.17 14.11 14.11
N GLY A 514 -7.07 13.46 12.96
CA GLY A 514 -5.99 12.51 12.66
C GLY A 514 -4.70 13.24 12.26
N PRO A 515 -3.56 12.54 12.21
CA PRO A 515 -2.26 13.14 11.91
C PRO A 515 -2.24 13.76 10.51
N GLY A 516 -1.54 14.88 10.37
CA GLY A 516 -1.45 15.67 9.14
C GLY A 516 -1.04 14.85 7.92
N TYR A 517 -1.72 15.08 6.80
CA TYR A 517 -1.48 14.41 5.53
C TYR A 517 -0.39 15.13 4.73
N GLU A 518 0.62 14.41 4.25
CA GLU A 518 1.44 14.81 3.10
C GLU A 518 0.80 14.25 1.82
N VAL A 519 0.59 15.07 0.79
CA VAL A 519 0.14 14.62 -0.54
C VAL A 519 1.27 14.87 -1.54
N ASP A 520 1.77 13.80 -2.16
CA ASP A 520 2.73 13.89 -3.27
C ASP A 520 2.01 14.36 -4.55
N TYR A 521 2.48 15.44 -5.16
CA TYR A 521 1.97 15.91 -6.46
C TYR A 521 3.09 16.12 -7.48
N ILE A 522 2.89 15.62 -8.71
CA ILE A 522 3.81 15.82 -9.85
C ILE A 522 3.29 17.00 -10.67
N VAL A 523 3.99 18.15 -10.63
CA VAL A 523 3.69 19.27 -11.53
C VAL A 523 4.39 19.02 -12.86
N GLY A 524 3.63 18.90 -13.95
CA GLY A 524 4.17 18.76 -15.30
C GLY A 524 5.06 19.95 -15.70
N GLY A 525 6.29 19.64 -16.12
CA GLY A 525 7.27 20.58 -16.67
C GLY A 525 8.46 19.83 -17.29
N VAL A 526 8.98 20.32 -18.42
CA VAL A 526 9.89 19.62 -19.33
C VAL A 526 11.25 19.34 -18.68
N SER A 527 11.67 18.07 -18.68
CA SER A 527 12.94 17.59 -18.12
C SER A 527 14.10 17.88 -19.06
N LYS A 528 15.24 18.36 -18.53
CA LYS A 528 16.50 18.42 -19.28
C LYS A 528 17.28 17.09 -19.21
N ASP A 529 17.01 16.25 -18.21
CA ASP A 529 17.85 15.07 -17.86
C ASP A 529 17.05 13.78 -17.54
N SER A 530 15.78 13.67 -17.95
CA SER A 530 14.90 12.49 -17.80
C SER A 530 14.68 11.95 -16.37
N VAL A 531 14.97 12.72 -15.32
CA VAL A 531 14.57 12.39 -13.93
C VAL A 531 13.63 13.49 -13.42
N ALA A 532 12.47 13.10 -12.90
CA ALA A 532 11.50 14.01 -12.30
C ALA A 532 11.89 14.29 -10.83
N THR A 533 12.02 15.57 -10.47
CA THR A 533 12.26 16.01 -9.08
C THR A 533 10.93 16.08 -8.31
N VAL A 534 10.83 15.31 -7.24
CA VAL A 534 9.71 15.32 -6.29
C VAL A 534 10.00 16.38 -5.22
N ASN A 535 9.17 17.41 -5.13
CA ASN A 535 9.23 18.39 -4.05
C ASN A 535 8.08 18.16 -3.07
N LYS A 536 8.43 17.90 -1.80
CA LYS A 536 7.49 17.80 -0.69
C LYS A 536 7.08 19.20 -0.23
N VAL A 537 5.79 19.46 -0.14
CA VAL A 537 5.26 20.71 0.43
C VAL A 537 4.26 20.34 1.54
N PRO A 538 4.46 20.79 2.79
CA PRO A 538 3.47 20.62 3.83
C PRO A 538 2.23 21.46 3.51
N VAL A 539 1.06 20.84 3.53
CA VAL A 539 -0.22 21.55 3.42
C VAL A 539 -0.56 22.12 4.79
N LEU A 540 -0.48 23.45 4.93
CA LEU A 540 -1.00 24.16 6.12
C LEU A 540 -2.53 24.12 6.08
N GLN A 541 -3.15 23.69 7.19
CA GLN A 541 -4.59 23.81 7.45
C GLN A 541 -5.00 25.28 7.63
#